data_AF-Q4CQX1-F1
#
_entry.id   AF-Q4CQX1-F1
#
_cell.length_a   1.000
_cell.length_b   1.000
_cell.length_c   1.000
_cell.angle_alpha   90.00
_cell.angle_beta   90.00
_cell.angle_gamma   90.00
#
_symmetry.space_group_name_H-M   'P 1'
#
loop_
_entity.id
_entity.type
_entity.pdbx_description
1 polymer ?
#
loop_
_entity_poly.entity_id
_entity_poly.type
_entity_poly.pdbx_seq_one_letter_code
_entity_poly.pdbx_strand_id
1 'polypeptide(L)'
;MPRAFWSVPMVTLGEFDALEGAKATCVSEYYAYQEVDIFGPHLLRLSAVCGKTFLSARVISGPLCPEYKERMKAVVARVLASNESNEESVLMLDPLAGGIAGMSFCLEDILARGEKRRFCIILTHPQSAELVRQWPLVSLFLNILLEEWSTATKKRLALEYSIFPDLERCREEARKRSMRSLMCLISQNTESEEEAFKRVHSFFERFFPALFGVEPLRVTDSVLEPTSVNDIKQRLEVELPLVNIVGIDLDSPPGEKGCIAVGNGRILAVGEKFVVKPLAVWLLEFMQKHIGGLQETEMLLSALLSGIQILVYGCDSVQCANLALSLSQILPRPLRRLAVFAEEYLMPYENRIISFSERLCQRQQLT
;
A
#
# COMPACT_ATOMS: atom_id res chain seq x y z
N MET A 1 -12.63 -9.73 19.56
CA MET A 1 -12.34 -10.48 18.31
C MET A 1 -10.90 -10.23 17.94
N PRO A 2 -10.01 -11.24 17.83
CA PRO A 2 -8.65 -11.00 17.38
C PRO A 2 -8.71 -10.55 15.92
N ARG A 3 -8.21 -9.35 15.59
CA ARG A 3 -8.12 -8.89 14.20
C ARG A 3 -7.21 -9.88 13.44
N ALA A 4 -7.83 -10.45 12.41
CA ALA A 4 -7.35 -11.55 11.59
C ALA A 4 -6.11 -11.16 10.81
N PHE A 5 -5.19 -12.12 10.66
CA PHE A 5 -4.20 -12.28 9.60
C PHE A 5 -4.03 -11.17 8.56
N TRP A 6 -2.77 -10.90 8.20
CA TRP A 6 -2.45 -10.13 7.00
C TRP A 6 -3.17 -10.76 5.80
N SER A 7 -4.09 -10.02 5.20
CA SER A 7 -4.88 -10.49 4.06
C SER A 7 -4.21 -10.20 2.72
N VAL A 8 -3.09 -9.47 2.73
CA VAL A 8 -2.43 -8.96 1.54
C VAL A 8 -0.92 -9.09 1.64
N PRO A 9 -0.23 -9.15 0.49
CA PRO A 9 1.20 -9.01 0.43
C PRO A 9 1.63 -7.64 0.94
N MET A 10 2.67 -7.61 1.78
CA MET A 10 3.22 -6.35 2.28
C MET A 10 4.71 -6.44 2.50
N VAL A 11 5.39 -5.31 2.33
CA VAL A 11 6.82 -5.15 2.59
C VAL A 11 6.96 -4.23 3.78
N THR A 12 7.66 -4.69 4.80
CA THR A 12 8.07 -3.88 5.94
C THR A 12 9.57 -3.65 5.88
N LEU A 13 9.97 -2.39 6.06
CA LEU A 13 11.36 -2.05 6.33
C LEU A 13 11.58 -2.08 7.84
N GLY A 14 12.53 -2.90 8.27
CA GLY A 14 12.91 -3.07 9.67
C GLY A 14 14.30 -2.53 9.92
N GLU A 15 14.53 -2.13 11.16
CA GLU A 15 15.82 -1.69 11.67
C GLU A 15 16.06 -2.29 13.07
N PHE A 16 17.31 -2.58 13.38
CA PHE A 16 17.76 -2.74 14.75
C PHE A 16 18.60 -1.55 15.19
N ASP A 17 18.14 -0.93 16.27
CA ASP A 17 18.81 0.13 17.00
C ASP A 17 19.31 -0.47 18.33
N ALA A 18 20.57 -0.27 18.71
CA ALA A 18 21.10 -0.88 19.92
C ALA A 18 20.42 -0.37 21.21
N LEU A 19 19.87 0.86 21.19
CA LEU A 19 19.13 1.42 22.31
C LEU A 19 17.64 1.05 22.28
N GLU A 20 17.02 1.15 21.11
CA GLU A 20 15.56 0.94 20.98
C GLU A 20 15.16 -0.52 20.68
N GLY A 21 16.14 -1.32 20.25
CA GLY A 21 15.97 -2.68 19.75
C GLY A 21 15.43 -2.73 18.32
N ALA A 22 14.82 -3.86 17.96
CA ALA A 22 14.15 -4.04 16.68
C ALA A 22 12.91 -3.13 16.56
N LYS A 23 12.75 -2.50 15.38
CA LYS A 23 11.59 -1.65 15.05
C LYS A 23 11.24 -1.75 13.57
N ALA A 24 9.96 -1.55 13.25
CA ALA A 24 9.49 -1.34 11.89
C ALA A 24 9.51 0.17 11.57
N THR A 25 10.17 0.56 10.48
CA THR A 25 10.33 1.96 10.08
C THR A 25 9.19 2.41 9.17
N CYS A 26 8.87 1.61 8.15
CA CYS A 26 7.71 1.82 7.30
C CYS A 26 7.18 0.49 6.75
N VAL A 27 5.94 0.52 6.27
CA VAL A 27 5.26 -0.60 5.63
C VAL A 27 4.69 -0.14 4.30
N SER A 28 4.69 -1.03 3.31
CA SER A 28 4.02 -0.89 2.03
C SER A 28 3.06 -2.05 1.83
N GLU A 29 1.79 -1.77 1.64
CA GLU A 29 0.70 -2.74 1.52
C GLU A 29 0.20 -2.80 0.07
N TYR A 30 0.15 -4.00 -0.51
CA TYR A 30 -0.38 -4.23 -1.86
C TYR A 30 -1.89 -4.44 -1.82
N TYR A 31 -2.64 -3.33 -1.63
CA TYR A 31 -4.08 -3.41 -1.44
C TYR A 31 -4.81 -3.94 -2.69
N ALA A 32 -4.28 -3.69 -3.89
CA ALA A 32 -4.88 -4.18 -5.13
C ALA A 32 -4.88 -5.72 -5.24
N TYR A 33 -4.08 -6.43 -4.42
CA TYR A 33 -4.13 -7.89 -4.34
C TYR A 33 -5.52 -8.41 -3.94
N GLN A 34 -6.20 -7.74 -3.01
CA GLN A 34 -7.57 -8.12 -2.60
C GLN A 34 -8.58 -7.94 -3.74
N GLU A 35 -8.25 -7.16 -4.77
CA GLU A 35 -9.10 -6.96 -5.95
C GLU A 35 -9.07 -8.18 -6.89
N VAL A 36 -7.96 -8.92 -6.91
CA VAL A 36 -7.79 -10.14 -7.70
C VAL A 36 -8.40 -11.35 -6.97
N ASP A 37 -8.33 -11.35 -5.64
CA ASP A 37 -8.89 -12.42 -4.81
C ASP A 37 -10.40 -12.18 -4.61
N ILE A 38 -11.20 -13.07 -5.18
CA ILE A 38 -12.62 -12.92 -5.55
C ILE A 38 -13.60 -12.89 -4.33
N PHE A 39 -13.33 -12.11 -3.28
CA PHE A 39 -14.13 -12.11 -2.04
C PHE A 39 -14.93 -10.82 -1.81
N GLY A 40 -16.24 -10.88 -2.11
CA GLY A 40 -17.32 -10.29 -1.29
C GLY A 40 -17.28 -8.78 -0.92
N PRO A 41 -18.22 -8.28 -0.10
CA PRO A 41 -18.47 -6.83 0.07
C PRO A 41 -17.49 -6.07 0.95
N HIS A 42 -16.36 -6.65 1.34
CA HIS A 42 -15.48 -6.00 2.29
C HIS A 42 -14.58 -5.04 1.54
N LEU A 43 -15.00 -3.77 1.50
CA LEU A 43 -14.16 -2.65 1.09
C LEU A 43 -12.75 -2.85 1.61
N LEU A 44 -11.79 -2.62 0.71
CA LEU A 44 -10.35 -2.63 0.95
C LEU A 44 -10.07 -1.89 2.27
N ARG A 45 -9.88 -2.66 3.34
CA ARG A 45 -9.44 -2.12 4.61
C ARG A 45 -7.94 -2.11 4.55
N LEU A 46 -7.39 -0.92 4.38
CA LEU A 46 -6.00 -0.65 4.70
C LEU A 46 -5.78 -1.13 6.13
N SER A 47 -4.96 -2.16 6.27
CA SER A 47 -4.87 -2.89 7.52
C SER A 47 -3.61 -2.50 8.27
N ALA A 48 -2.50 -2.31 7.57
CA ALA A 48 -1.19 -2.16 8.19
C ALA A 48 -0.72 -0.72 8.33
N VAL A 49 -1.26 0.23 7.56
CA VAL A 49 -0.73 1.59 7.49
C VAL A 49 -1.56 2.60 8.30
N CYS A 50 -0.93 3.59 8.93
CA CYS A 50 -1.58 4.70 9.63
C CYS A 50 -0.88 6.05 9.39
N GLY A 51 -1.49 7.15 9.82
CA GLY A 51 -0.92 8.50 9.74
C GLY A 51 -0.65 9.00 8.33
N LYS A 52 0.43 9.76 8.17
CA LYS A 52 0.86 10.30 6.87
C LYS A 52 1.38 9.18 5.97
N THR A 53 0.71 8.97 4.85
CA THR A 53 0.98 7.88 3.92
C THR A 53 0.98 8.36 2.48
N PHE A 54 1.60 7.57 1.62
CA PHE A 54 1.58 7.72 0.18
C PHE A 54 0.71 6.64 -0.44
N LEU A 55 -0.22 7.06 -1.29
CA LEU A 55 -1.11 6.19 -2.02
C LEU A 55 -0.81 6.32 -3.52
N SER A 56 -0.69 5.19 -4.19
CA SER A 56 -0.67 5.11 -5.65
C SER A 56 -1.72 4.11 -6.13
N ALA A 57 -1.66 3.72 -7.40
CA ALA A 57 -2.70 2.95 -8.05
C ALA A 57 -2.89 1.55 -7.47
N ARG A 58 -1.89 1.00 -6.76
CA ARG A 58 -1.96 -0.38 -6.26
C ARG A 58 -1.35 -0.58 -4.87
N VAL A 59 -0.49 0.34 -4.43
CA VAL A 59 0.22 0.29 -3.16
C VAL A 59 -0.12 1.50 -2.30
N ILE A 60 -0.16 1.27 -0.99
CA ILE A 60 -0.07 2.34 0.00
C ILE A 60 1.19 2.12 0.84
N SER A 61 1.92 3.19 1.17
CA SER A 61 3.10 3.14 2.02
C SER A 61 3.05 4.16 3.14
N GLY A 62 3.50 3.79 4.33
CA GLY A 62 3.60 4.72 5.45
C GLY A 62 3.99 4.06 6.77
N PRO A 63 3.76 4.76 7.90
CA PRO A 63 3.96 4.22 9.24
C PRO A 63 3.12 2.96 9.50
N LEU A 64 3.69 2.01 10.23
CA LEU A 64 2.98 0.81 10.68
C LEU A 64 1.96 1.18 11.77
N CYS A 65 0.73 0.71 11.57
CA CYS A 65 -0.39 0.81 12.50
C CYS A 65 0.00 0.26 13.89
N PRO A 66 -0.30 0.99 14.98
CA PRO A 66 0.08 0.61 16.34
C PRO A 66 -0.31 -0.81 16.74
N GLU A 67 -1.46 -1.30 16.25
CA GLU A 67 -1.97 -2.64 16.53
C GLU A 67 -1.02 -3.77 16.08
N TYR A 68 -0.12 -3.50 15.13
CA TYR A 68 0.81 -4.49 14.59
C TYR A 68 2.26 -4.27 15.03
N LYS A 69 2.57 -3.21 15.78
CA LYS A 69 3.94 -2.83 16.14
C LYS A 69 4.70 -3.93 16.87
N GLU A 70 4.12 -4.47 17.95
CA GLU A 70 4.76 -5.53 18.74
C GLU A 70 4.95 -6.82 17.93
N ARG A 71 3.95 -7.17 17.11
CA ARG A 71 4.03 -8.35 16.23
C ARG A 71 5.18 -8.19 15.23
N MET A 72 5.25 -7.04 14.56
CA MET A 72 6.27 -6.78 13.57
C MET A 72 7.66 -6.65 14.19
N LYS A 73 7.77 -6.10 15.40
CA LYS A 73 9.02 -6.08 16.18
C LYS A 73 9.58 -7.48 16.40
N ALA A 74 8.75 -8.45 16.74
CA ALA A 74 9.16 -9.86 16.87
C ALA A 74 9.59 -10.49 15.53
N VAL A 75 8.93 -10.13 14.42
CA VAL A 75 9.31 -10.58 13.08
C VAL A 75 10.66 -10.00 12.66
N VAL A 76 10.87 -8.69 12.83
CA VAL A 76 12.13 -8.00 12.56
C VAL A 76 13.27 -8.62 13.37
N ALA A 77 13.07 -8.84 14.67
CA ALA A 77 14.08 -9.48 15.52
C ALA A 77 14.47 -10.87 15.01
N ARG A 78 13.50 -11.70 14.57
CA ARG A 78 13.78 -13.03 14.02
C ARG A 78 14.55 -12.98 12.71
N VAL A 79 14.17 -12.12 11.77
CA VAL A 79 14.86 -11.97 10.48
C VAL A 79 16.29 -11.44 10.66
N LEU A 80 16.51 -10.58 11.66
CA LEU A 80 17.85 -10.08 11.96
C LEU A 80 18.71 -11.09 12.73
N ALA A 81 18.11 -11.91 13.59
CA ALA A 81 18.82 -12.94 14.36
C ALA A 81 19.19 -14.17 13.53
N SER A 82 18.33 -14.60 12.60
CA SER A 82 18.65 -15.70 11.68
C SER A 82 19.93 -15.44 10.90
N ASN A 83 20.25 -14.18 10.58
CA ASN A 83 21.44 -13.85 9.80
C ASN A 83 22.74 -13.87 10.61
N GLU A 84 22.67 -14.03 11.95
CA GLU A 84 23.84 -14.41 12.74
C GLU A 84 24.35 -15.82 12.38
N SER A 85 23.54 -16.61 11.66
CA SER A 85 23.94 -17.89 11.06
C SER A 85 24.59 -17.77 9.68
N ASN A 86 24.90 -16.55 9.20
CA ASN A 86 25.42 -16.23 7.85
C ASN A 86 24.45 -16.50 6.68
N GLU A 87 23.18 -16.79 6.93
CA GLU A 87 22.16 -16.72 5.88
C GLU A 87 21.91 -15.23 5.54
N GLU A 88 21.96 -14.81 4.27
CA GLU A 88 21.63 -13.42 3.89
C GLU A 88 20.11 -13.20 3.83
N SER A 89 19.38 -14.28 3.63
CA SER A 89 17.96 -14.29 3.40
C SER A 89 17.25 -15.43 4.10
N VAL A 90 15.98 -15.21 4.46
CA VAL A 90 15.20 -16.12 5.28
C VAL A 90 13.85 -16.35 4.65
N LEU A 91 13.38 -17.60 4.66
CA LEU A 91 12.00 -17.95 4.39
C LEU A 91 11.46 -18.70 5.61
N MET A 92 10.38 -18.18 6.20
CA MET A 92 9.76 -18.79 7.38
C MET A 92 8.23 -18.75 7.29
N LEU A 93 7.59 -19.66 8.01
CA LEU A 93 6.16 -19.67 8.24
C LEU A 93 5.85 -18.99 9.56
N ASP A 94 4.89 -18.08 9.55
CA ASP A 94 4.39 -17.44 10.75
C ASP A 94 2.90 -17.71 10.93
N PRO A 95 2.48 -18.21 12.10
CA PRO A 95 1.08 -18.55 12.36
C PRO A 95 0.10 -17.38 12.24
N LEU A 96 0.56 -16.12 12.22
CA LEU A 96 -0.29 -14.93 12.15
C LEU A 96 -0.01 -14.07 10.92
N ALA A 97 1.20 -14.17 10.36
CA ALA A 97 1.60 -13.40 9.20
C ALA A 97 1.60 -14.18 7.87
N GLY A 98 1.39 -15.49 7.92
CA GLY A 98 1.44 -16.35 6.74
C GLY A 98 2.89 -16.68 6.35
N GLY A 99 3.22 -16.55 5.07
CA GLY A 99 4.60 -16.62 4.60
C GLY A 99 5.37 -15.37 4.97
N ILE A 100 6.59 -15.53 5.45
CA ILE A 100 7.55 -14.45 5.66
C ILE A 100 8.80 -14.74 4.86
N ALA A 101 9.25 -13.74 4.12
CA ALA A 101 10.55 -13.72 3.47
C ALA A 101 11.31 -12.48 3.92
N GLY A 102 12.60 -12.62 4.20
CA GLY A 102 13.41 -11.55 4.76
C GLY A 102 14.79 -11.48 4.12
N MET A 103 15.33 -10.27 4.00
CA MET A 103 16.73 -10.03 3.67
C MET A 103 17.29 -9.01 4.64
N SER A 104 18.40 -9.33 5.33
CA SER A 104 19.11 -8.34 6.14
C SER A 104 20.16 -7.64 5.30
N PHE A 105 20.44 -6.39 5.63
CA PHE A 105 21.53 -5.64 5.03
C PHE A 105 22.10 -4.64 6.02
N CYS A 106 23.28 -4.12 5.72
CA CYS A 106 23.93 -3.07 6.50
C CYS A 106 24.22 -1.89 5.57
N LEU A 107 24.00 -0.68 6.08
CA LEU A 107 24.39 0.56 5.42
C LEU A 107 25.43 1.26 6.28
N GLU A 108 26.43 1.83 5.62
CA GLU A 108 27.46 2.62 6.31
C GLU A 108 26.86 3.94 6.77
N ASP A 109 27.16 4.34 8.00
CA ASP A 109 26.71 5.60 8.57
C ASP A 109 27.84 6.21 9.39
N ILE A 110 28.31 7.39 8.97
CA ILE A 110 29.40 8.11 9.65
C ILE A 110 29.06 8.46 11.10
N LEU A 111 27.77 8.55 11.40
CA LEU A 111 27.20 8.88 12.71
C LEU A 111 26.71 7.64 13.46
N ALA A 112 26.92 6.43 12.92
CA ALA A 112 26.72 5.22 13.70
C ALA A 112 27.64 5.27 14.93
N ARG A 113 27.10 4.97 16.11
CA ARG A 113 27.75 5.18 17.42
C ARG A 113 28.89 4.20 17.71
N GLY A 114 29.68 3.82 16.69
CA GLY A 114 30.60 2.68 16.72
C GLY A 114 29.90 1.33 16.59
N GLU A 115 28.57 1.32 16.50
CA GLU A 115 27.74 0.13 16.46
C GLU A 115 27.27 -0.15 15.02
N LYS A 116 27.32 -1.41 14.60
CA LYS A 116 26.81 -1.82 13.28
C LYS A 116 25.28 -1.69 13.27
N ARG A 117 24.76 -0.74 12.49
CA ARG A 117 23.32 -0.66 12.20
C ARG A 117 22.93 -1.78 11.25
N ARG A 118 21.91 -2.55 11.62
CA ARG A 118 21.37 -3.63 10.80
C ARG A 118 19.96 -3.27 10.37
N PHE A 119 19.69 -3.46 9.09
CA PHE A 119 18.38 -3.24 8.50
C PHE A 119 17.87 -4.56 7.91
N CYS A 120 16.58 -4.65 7.69
CA CYS A 120 16.00 -5.76 6.93
C CYS A 120 14.81 -5.32 6.09
N ILE A 121 14.61 -6.00 4.97
CA ILE A 121 13.41 -5.94 4.17
C ILE A 121 12.63 -7.22 4.43
N ILE A 122 11.35 -7.09 4.82
CA ILE A 122 10.51 -8.22 5.18
C ILE A 122 9.28 -8.21 4.29
N LEU A 123 9.14 -9.22 3.45
CA LEU A 123 7.95 -9.49 2.67
C LEU A 123 7.07 -10.48 3.41
N THR A 124 5.81 -10.13 3.60
CA THR A 124 4.78 -11.00 4.16
C THR A 124 3.76 -11.32 3.08
N HIS A 125 3.23 -12.54 3.08
CA HIS A 125 2.22 -12.98 2.13
C HIS A 125 1.21 -13.91 2.83
N PRO A 126 -0.11 -13.78 2.60
CA PRO A 126 -1.12 -14.64 3.23
C PRO A 126 -0.90 -16.14 2.93
N GLN A 127 -0.38 -16.45 1.75
CA GLN A 127 -0.06 -17.80 1.30
C GLN A 127 1.45 -18.01 1.22
N SER A 128 2.01 -18.83 2.09
CA SER A 128 3.45 -19.08 2.12
C SER A 128 4.00 -19.78 0.89
N ALA A 129 3.24 -20.71 0.29
CA ALA A 129 3.64 -21.41 -0.92
C ALA A 129 3.88 -20.44 -2.09
N GLU A 130 3.07 -19.39 -2.20
CA GLU A 130 3.23 -18.37 -3.22
C GLU A 130 4.51 -17.56 -3.01
N LEU A 131 4.83 -17.24 -1.76
CA LEU A 131 6.07 -16.54 -1.42
C LEU A 131 7.32 -17.37 -1.75
N VAL A 132 7.30 -18.67 -1.43
CA VAL A 132 8.38 -19.60 -1.78
C VAL A 132 8.52 -19.70 -3.31
N ARG A 133 7.40 -19.81 -4.03
CA ARG A 133 7.39 -19.88 -5.49
C ARG A 133 7.98 -18.64 -6.15
N GLN A 134 7.70 -17.46 -5.60
CA GLN A 134 8.16 -16.18 -6.13
C GLN A 134 9.55 -15.75 -5.61
N TRP A 135 10.13 -16.51 -4.68
CA TRP A 135 11.37 -16.14 -4.00
C TRP A 135 12.53 -15.79 -4.93
N PRO A 136 12.81 -16.51 -6.03
CA PRO A 136 13.90 -16.14 -6.94
C PRO A 136 13.74 -14.72 -7.50
N LEU A 137 12.50 -14.34 -7.84
CA LEU A 137 12.20 -13.02 -8.37
C LEU A 137 12.18 -11.95 -7.27
N VAL A 138 11.62 -12.26 -6.10
CA VAL A 138 11.70 -11.40 -4.90
C VAL A 138 13.17 -11.08 -4.60
N SER A 139 14.01 -12.11 -4.52
CA SER A 139 15.44 -11.97 -4.23
C SER A 139 16.13 -11.08 -5.25
N LEU A 140 15.82 -11.25 -6.54
CA LEU A 140 16.36 -10.41 -7.60
C LEU A 140 15.98 -8.92 -7.42
N PHE A 141 14.70 -8.62 -7.25
CA PHE A 141 14.25 -7.24 -7.06
C PHE A 141 14.87 -6.60 -5.82
N LEU A 142 14.95 -7.33 -4.70
CA LEU A 142 15.55 -6.82 -3.48
C LEU A 142 17.06 -6.57 -3.66
N ASN A 143 17.77 -7.44 -4.38
CA ASN A 143 19.19 -7.21 -4.68
C ASN A 143 19.42 -5.96 -5.53
N ILE A 144 18.58 -5.70 -6.53
CA ILE A 144 18.62 -4.45 -7.32
C ILE A 144 18.45 -3.23 -6.40
N LEU A 145 17.43 -3.27 -5.55
CA LEU A 145 17.14 -2.19 -4.60
C LEU A 145 18.30 -1.95 -3.62
N LEU A 146 18.88 -3.03 -3.07
CA LEU A 146 19.98 -2.95 -2.11
C LEU A 146 21.28 -2.45 -2.76
N GLU A 147 21.55 -2.81 -4.01
CA GLU A 147 22.69 -2.29 -4.77
C GLU A 147 22.59 -0.77 -4.96
N GLU A 148 21.40 -0.28 -5.34
CA GLU A 148 21.12 1.16 -5.46
C GLU A 148 21.30 1.89 -4.13
N TRP A 149 20.75 1.33 -3.04
CA TRP A 149 20.85 1.92 -1.70
C TRP A 149 22.30 1.95 -1.21
N SER A 150 23.04 0.85 -1.35
CA SER A 150 24.45 0.79 -0.99
C SER A 150 25.28 1.81 -1.76
N THR A 151 24.99 1.97 -3.06
CA THR A 151 25.67 2.96 -3.91
C THR A 151 25.36 4.39 -3.48
N ALA A 152 24.10 4.70 -3.20
CA ALA A 152 23.69 6.02 -2.71
C ALA A 152 24.36 6.36 -1.36
N THR A 153 24.35 5.40 -0.42
CA THR A 153 24.97 5.58 0.90
C THR A 153 26.49 5.76 0.79
N LYS A 154 27.20 4.97 -0.02
CA LYS A 154 28.65 5.13 -0.23
C LYS A 154 29.02 6.50 -0.81
N LYS A 155 28.26 6.97 -1.80
CA LYS A 155 28.45 8.31 -2.38
C LYS A 155 28.26 9.40 -1.34
N ARG A 156 27.20 9.32 -0.54
CA ARG A 156 26.95 10.23 0.59
C ARG A 156 28.09 10.19 1.60
N LEU A 157 28.51 9.00 2.00
CA LEU A 157 29.57 8.82 2.98
C LEU A 157 30.88 9.45 2.50
N ALA A 158 31.26 9.25 1.24
CA ALA A 158 32.44 9.87 0.65
C ALA A 158 32.37 11.40 0.68
N LEU A 159 31.21 11.98 0.35
CA LEU A 159 30.98 13.43 0.44
C LEU A 159 31.10 13.93 1.88
N GLU A 160 30.49 13.24 2.84
CA GLU A 160 30.54 13.59 4.26
C GLU A 160 31.99 13.55 4.78
N TYR A 161 32.75 12.48 4.52
CA TYR A 161 34.17 12.42 4.89
C TYR A 161 35.01 13.53 4.26
N SER A 162 34.67 14.00 3.06
CA SER A 162 35.40 15.08 2.40
C SER A 162 35.09 16.48 2.97
N ILE A 163 33.93 16.65 3.60
CA ILE A 163 33.43 17.97 4.05
C ILE A 163 33.58 18.17 5.55
N PHE A 164 33.54 17.11 6.37
CA PHE A 164 33.59 17.23 7.84
C PHE A 164 35.04 17.32 8.36
N PRO A 165 35.55 18.50 8.74
CA PRO A 165 36.87 18.60 9.39
C PRO A 165 36.90 17.97 10.79
N ASP A 166 35.75 17.91 11.47
CA ASP A 166 35.62 17.45 12.86
C ASP A 166 34.76 16.18 13.00
N LEU A 167 35.18 15.09 12.35
CA LEU A 167 34.47 13.80 12.40
C LEU A 167 34.22 13.30 13.84
N GLU A 168 35.21 13.45 14.73
CA GLU A 168 35.08 13.06 16.14
C GLU A 168 34.01 13.88 16.86
N ARG A 169 33.97 15.20 16.62
CA ARG A 169 32.91 16.06 17.17
C ARG A 169 31.55 15.66 16.63
N CYS A 170 31.43 15.38 15.33
CA CYS A 170 30.16 14.94 14.74
C CYS A 170 29.71 13.59 15.31
N ARG A 171 30.62 12.64 15.53
CA ARG A 171 30.33 11.37 16.21
C ARG A 171 29.88 11.59 17.65
N GLU A 172 30.53 12.49 18.38
CA GLU A 172 30.20 12.81 19.76
C GLU A 172 28.87 13.57 19.88
N GLU A 173 28.56 14.46 18.94
CA GLU A 173 27.24 15.09 18.81
C GLU A 173 26.17 14.08 18.39
N ALA A 174 26.48 13.12 17.52
CA ALA A 174 25.56 12.07 17.11
C ALA A 174 25.20 11.11 18.25
N ARG A 175 26.10 10.90 19.22
CA ARG A 175 25.75 10.19 20.47
C ARG A 175 24.63 10.89 21.24
N LYS A 176 24.45 12.21 21.08
CA LYS A 176 23.44 13.03 21.76
C LYS A 176 22.15 13.21 20.93
N ARG A 177 22.12 12.78 19.68
CA ARG A 177 20.96 12.93 18.77
C ARG A 177 20.39 11.55 18.40
N SER A 178 19.15 11.53 17.92
CA SER A 178 18.59 10.32 17.30
C SER A 178 19.42 9.94 16.06
N MET A 179 19.53 8.64 15.80
CA MET A 179 20.20 8.18 14.59
C MET A 179 19.43 8.64 13.35
N ARG A 180 20.16 8.82 12.24
CA ARG A 180 19.56 9.19 10.95
C ARG A 180 18.58 8.12 10.51
N SER A 181 17.44 8.49 9.95
CA SER A 181 16.48 7.50 9.44
C SER A 181 17.08 6.70 8.27
N LEU A 182 16.52 5.53 7.97
CA LEU A 182 16.87 4.78 6.75
C LEU A 182 16.72 5.65 5.50
N MET A 183 15.64 6.43 5.40
CA MET A 183 15.36 7.32 4.27
C MET A 183 16.45 8.38 4.11
N CYS A 184 16.96 8.90 5.22
CA CYS A 184 18.11 9.80 5.22
C CYS A 184 19.37 9.14 4.63
N LEU A 185 19.67 7.90 5.01
CA LEU A 185 20.87 7.18 4.55
C LEU A 185 20.83 6.83 3.06
N ILE A 186 19.65 6.55 2.51
CA ILE A 186 19.47 6.17 1.11
C ILE A 186 19.14 7.35 0.20
N SER A 187 18.97 8.55 0.75
CA SER A 187 18.64 9.74 -0.03
C SER A 187 19.80 10.16 -0.93
N GLN A 188 19.50 10.48 -2.19
CA GLN A 188 20.46 10.79 -3.23
C GLN A 188 20.74 12.30 -3.33
N ASN A 189 22.00 12.70 -3.33
CA ASN A 189 22.39 14.12 -3.47
C ASN A 189 21.71 15.00 -2.39
N THR A 190 20.88 15.96 -2.81
CA THR A 190 20.09 16.86 -1.96
C THR A 190 18.62 16.41 -1.81
N GLU A 191 18.30 15.17 -2.16
CA GLU A 191 16.98 14.56 -1.98
C GLU A 191 16.57 14.62 -0.50
N SER A 192 15.36 15.10 -0.25
CA SER A 192 14.75 15.09 1.09
C SER A 192 14.36 13.67 1.51
N GLU A 193 14.17 13.44 2.82
CA GLU A 193 13.69 12.13 3.31
C GLU A 193 12.32 11.76 2.74
N GLU A 194 11.47 12.75 2.48
CA GLU A 194 10.15 12.56 1.88
C GLU A 194 10.26 12.08 0.42
N GLU A 195 11.15 12.69 -0.36
CA GLU A 195 11.41 12.29 -1.75
C GLU A 195 12.03 10.89 -1.81
N ALA A 196 12.98 10.58 -0.92
CA ALA A 196 13.54 9.25 -0.80
C ALA A 196 12.44 8.22 -0.47
N PHE A 197 11.49 8.57 0.41
CA PHE A 197 10.37 7.70 0.72
C PHE A 197 9.39 7.54 -0.46
N LYS A 198 9.14 8.59 -1.24
CA LYS A 198 8.37 8.51 -2.50
C LYS A 198 9.04 7.61 -3.54
N ARG A 199 10.37 7.65 -3.66
CA ARG A 199 11.13 6.76 -4.54
C ARG A 199 11.02 5.30 -4.10
N VAL A 200 11.14 5.03 -2.80
CA VAL A 200 10.91 3.68 -2.24
C VAL A 200 9.47 3.20 -2.46
N HIS A 201 8.48 4.08 -2.26
CA HIS A 201 7.07 3.78 -2.56
C HIS A 201 6.86 3.42 -4.03
N SER A 202 7.45 4.20 -4.95
CA SER A 202 7.37 3.97 -6.39
C SER A 202 7.96 2.61 -6.77
N PHE A 203 9.07 2.21 -6.14
CA PHE A 203 9.65 0.89 -6.32
C PHE A 203 8.65 -0.20 -5.95
N PHE A 204 8.01 -0.08 -4.77
CA PHE A 204 7.05 -1.08 -4.33
C PHE A 204 5.78 -1.13 -5.21
N GLU A 205 5.32 0.00 -5.74
CA GLU A 205 4.21 0.08 -6.70
C GLU A 205 4.47 -0.74 -8.00
N ARG A 206 5.74 -0.94 -8.37
CA ARG A 206 6.13 -1.79 -9.51
C ARG A 206 6.48 -3.21 -9.10
N PHE A 207 7.12 -3.37 -7.94
CA PHE A 207 7.51 -4.65 -7.36
C PHE A 207 6.31 -5.57 -7.12
N PHE A 208 5.28 -5.11 -6.39
CA PHE A 208 4.19 -6.01 -5.99
C PHE A 208 3.38 -6.57 -7.16
N PRO A 209 2.94 -5.75 -8.14
CA PRO A 209 2.19 -6.28 -9.28
C PRO A 209 3.02 -7.19 -10.16
N ALA A 210 4.33 -6.96 -10.26
CA ALA A 210 5.23 -7.85 -10.99
C ALA A 210 5.32 -9.25 -10.36
N LEU A 211 5.12 -9.37 -9.05
CA LEU A 211 5.18 -10.63 -8.32
C LEU A 211 3.82 -11.30 -8.15
N PHE A 212 2.81 -10.52 -7.78
CA PHE A 212 1.51 -11.00 -7.28
C PHE A 212 0.32 -10.39 -8.03
N GLY A 213 0.56 -9.67 -9.12
CA GLY A 213 -0.49 -9.10 -9.95
C GLY A 213 -1.22 -10.15 -10.79
N VAL A 214 -2.13 -9.68 -11.66
CA VAL A 214 -2.93 -10.53 -12.56
C VAL A 214 -2.05 -11.34 -13.52
N GLU A 215 -0.98 -10.71 -14.02
CA GLU A 215 0.02 -11.34 -14.88
C GLU A 215 1.40 -11.19 -14.22
N PRO A 216 1.72 -12.03 -13.24
CA PRO A 216 3.01 -11.97 -12.57
C PRO A 216 4.11 -12.39 -13.54
N LEU A 217 5.27 -11.77 -13.41
CA LEU A 217 6.47 -12.18 -14.14
C LEU A 217 6.77 -13.64 -13.82
N ARG A 218 6.95 -14.45 -14.85
CA ARG A 218 7.30 -15.86 -14.70
C ARG A 218 8.80 -16.00 -14.89
N VAL A 219 9.47 -16.51 -13.86
CA VAL A 219 10.82 -17.03 -14.01
C VAL A 219 10.67 -18.40 -14.67
N THR A 220 11.06 -18.55 -15.94
CA THR A 220 11.27 -19.87 -16.52
C THR A 220 12.46 -20.52 -15.80
N ASP A 221 12.37 -21.81 -15.48
CA ASP A 221 13.30 -22.57 -14.60
C ASP A 221 14.79 -22.59 -14.99
N SER A 222 15.21 -21.83 -16.00
CA SER A 222 16.60 -21.64 -16.38
C SER A 222 17.07 -20.26 -15.92
N VAL A 223 17.89 -20.24 -14.85
CA VAL A 223 18.85 -19.19 -14.46
C VAL A 223 18.47 -17.79 -14.94
N LEU A 224 18.04 -16.92 -14.02
CA LEU A 224 17.91 -15.48 -14.28
C LEU A 224 19.22 -14.96 -14.88
N GLU A 225 19.26 -14.85 -16.20
CA GLU A 225 20.47 -14.44 -16.90
C GLU A 225 20.79 -12.98 -16.53
N PRO A 226 22.07 -12.58 -16.54
CA PRO A 226 22.45 -11.19 -16.32
C PRO A 226 21.71 -10.20 -17.22
N THR A 227 21.31 -10.64 -18.41
CA THR A 227 20.45 -9.91 -19.36
C THR A 227 19.09 -9.59 -18.75
N SER A 228 18.41 -10.57 -18.14
CA SER A 228 17.11 -10.38 -17.49
C SER A 228 17.17 -9.37 -16.33
N VAL A 229 18.28 -9.34 -15.59
CA VAL A 229 18.49 -8.36 -14.52
C VAL A 229 18.58 -6.95 -15.08
N ASN A 230 19.35 -6.76 -16.15
CA ASN A 230 19.49 -5.47 -16.82
C ASN A 230 18.17 -5.00 -17.45
N ASP A 231 17.39 -5.92 -18.03
CA ASP A 231 16.08 -5.61 -18.60
C ASP A 231 15.11 -5.12 -17.51
N ILE A 232 15.11 -5.77 -16.34
CA ILE A 232 14.30 -5.34 -15.19
C ILE A 232 14.76 -3.97 -14.69
N LYS A 233 16.09 -3.74 -14.57
CA LYS A 233 16.63 -2.43 -14.17
C LYS A 233 16.21 -1.32 -15.13
N GLN A 234 16.41 -1.51 -16.44
CA GLN A 234 16.00 -0.53 -17.46
C GLN A 234 14.50 -0.25 -17.43
N ARG A 235 13.70 -1.30 -17.25
CA ARG A 235 12.25 -1.15 -17.12
C ARG A 235 11.88 -0.33 -15.90
N LEU A 236 12.51 -0.57 -14.74
CA LEU A 236 12.29 0.22 -13.53
C LEU A 236 12.71 1.69 -13.75
N GLU A 237 13.86 1.95 -14.37
CA GLU A 237 14.31 3.33 -14.67
C GLU A 237 13.28 4.13 -15.49
N VAL A 238 12.58 3.48 -16.43
CA VAL A 238 11.52 4.10 -17.24
C VAL A 238 10.19 4.20 -16.50
N GLU A 239 9.81 3.19 -15.71
CA GLU A 239 8.47 3.09 -15.12
C GLU A 239 8.31 3.80 -13.77
N LEU A 240 9.38 3.90 -12.98
CA LEU A 240 9.33 4.51 -11.65
C LEU A 240 8.96 6.00 -11.68
N PRO A 241 9.49 6.84 -12.60
CA PRO A 241 9.09 8.25 -12.70
C PRO A 241 7.63 8.46 -13.12
N LEU A 242 6.97 7.43 -13.66
CA LEU A 242 5.57 7.49 -14.13
C LEU A 242 4.56 7.18 -13.02
N VAL A 243 5.03 6.87 -11.80
CA VAL A 243 4.14 6.56 -10.68
C VAL A 243 3.49 7.83 -10.15
N ASN A 244 2.16 7.90 -10.26
CA ASN A 244 1.38 8.97 -9.64
C ASN A 244 1.19 8.67 -8.15
N ILE A 245 1.69 9.56 -7.30
CA ILE A 245 1.61 9.46 -5.84
C ILE A 245 0.70 10.55 -5.29
N VAL A 246 -0.22 10.15 -4.41
CA VAL A 246 -1.07 11.04 -3.63
C VAL A 246 -0.66 10.93 -2.17
N GLY A 247 -0.33 12.07 -1.55
CA GLY A 247 -0.13 12.14 -0.10
C GLY A 247 -1.48 12.21 0.61
N ILE A 248 -1.70 11.32 1.57
CA ILE A 248 -2.90 11.31 2.42
C ILE A 248 -2.49 11.18 3.88
N ASP A 249 -3.32 11.68 4.79
CA ASP A 249 -3.14 11.48 6.23
C ASP A 249 -4.34 10.68 6.76
N LEU A 250 -4.07 9.45 7.17
CA LEU A 250 -5.06 8.51 7.69
C LEU A 250 -5.44 8.80 9.15
N ASP A 251 -4.61 9.56 9.88
CA ASP A 251 -4.89 9.95 11.27
C ASP A 251 -5.61 11.30 11.33
N SER A 252 -5.62 12.07 10.22
CA SER A 252 -6.45 13.27 10.13
C SER A 252 -7.90 12.89 10.44
N PRO A 253 -8.61 13.69 11.26
CA PRO A 253 -10.00 13.41 11.59
C PRO A 253 -10.75 13.22 10.28
N PRO A 254 -11.58 12.17 10.16
CA PRO A 254 -12.29 11.92 8.92
C PRO A 254 -13.18 13.14 8.65
N GLY A 255 -12.71 14.05 7.79
CA GLY A 255 -13.59 14.96 7.08
C GLY A 255 -14.63 14.10 6.40
N GLU A 256 -15.89 14.53 6.44
CA GLU A 256 -17.09 13.75 6.14
C GLU A 256 -16.81 12.51 5.26
N LYS A 257 -16.52 11.41 5.96
CA LYS A 257 -16.44 10.02 5.48
C LYS A 257 -15.15 9.71 4.70
N GLY A 258 -14.15 9.20 5.44
CA GLY A 258 -12.82 8.77 5.00
C GLY A 258 -12.81 7.60 4.00
N CYS A 259 -13.48 7.75 2.88
CA CYS A 259 -13.44 6.85 1.74
C CYS A 259 -12.72 7.57 0.60
N ILE A 260 -11.70 6.94 0.02
CA ILE A 260 -10.99 7.46 -1.14
C ILE A 260 -11.51 6.71 -2.37
N ALA A 261 -12.10 7.45 -3.31
CA ALA A 261 -12.40 6.93 -4.63
C ALA A 261 -11.09 6.73 -5.39
N VAL A 262 -10.78 5.48 -5.72
CA VAL A 262 -9.65 5.12 -6.58
C VAL A 262 -10.21 4.92 -7.98
N GLY A 263 -9.48 5.38 -9.01
CA GLY A 263 -9.89 5.28 -10.41
C GLY A 263 -10.43 3.90 -10.82
N ASN A 264 -11.34 3.88 -11.79
CA ASN A 264 -12.26 2.76 -12.08
C ASN A 264 -13.29 2.51 -10.95
N GLY A 265 -13.46 3.55 -10.14
CA GLY A 265 -14.45 3.73 -9.08
C GLY A 265 -14.50 2.63 -8.01
N ARG A 266 -13.28 2.19 -7.68
CA ARG A 266 -12.96 1.43 -6.49
C ARG A 266 -12.94 2.34 -5.26
N ILE A 267 -13.14 1.78 -4.06
CA ILE A 267 -13.22 2.55 -2.82
C ILE A 267 -12.26 1.95 -1.81
N LEU A 268 -11.32 2.77 -1.36
CA LEU A 268 -10.53 2.48 -0.18
C LEU A 268 -11.21 3.09 1.04
N ALA A 269 -11.54 2.26 2.03
CA ALA A 269 -12.07 2.73 3.30
C ALA A 269 -10.92 2.96 4.28
N VAL A 270 -10.73 4.20 4.71
CA VAL A 270 -9.85 4.56 5.82
C VAL A 270 -10.65 4.44 7.11
N GLY A 271 -10.47 3.34 7.83
CA GLY A 271 -11.04 3.14 9.17
C GLY A 271 -12.31 2.28 9.24
N GLU A 272 -13.44 2.88 9.61
CA GLU A 272 -14.66 2.14 9.96
C GLU A 272 -15.19 1.28 8.81
N LYS A 273 -15.84 0.18 9.21
CA LYS A 273 -16.35 -0.83 8.30
C LYS A 273 -17.52 -0.19 7.56
N PHE A 274 -17.34 0.09 6.28
CA PHE A 274 -18.45 0.50 5.46
C PHE A 274 -19.37 -0.72 5.27
N VAL A 275 -20.49 -0.72 5.99
CA VAL A 275 -21.47 -1.81 5.94
C VAL A 275 -22.39 -1.54 4.75
N VAL A 276 -22.07 -2.15 3.61
CA VAL A 276 -22.98 -2.16 2.46
C VAL A 276 -24.19 -3.01 2.82
N LYS A 277 -25.33 -2.36 3.05
CA LYS A 277 -26.59 -3.08 3.24
C LYS A 277 -26.93 -3.87 1.96
N PRO A 278 -27.48 -5.09 2.04
CA PRO A 278 -27.97 -5.78 0.85
C PRO A 278 -28.99 -4.93 0.09
N LEU A 279 -28.99 -4.98 -1.25
CA LEU A 279 -29.88 -4.15 -2.07
C LEU A 279 -31.36 -4.33 -1.68
N ALA A 280 -31.80 -5.55 -1.39
CA ALA A 280 -33.18 -5.81 -0.94
C ALA A 280 -33.54 -5.01 0.33
N VAL A 281 -32.60 -4.84 1.26
CA VAL A 281 -32.80 -4.03 2.48
C VAL A 281 -32.94 -2.55 2.11
N TRP A 282 -32.08 -2.05 1.22
CA TRP A 282 -32.18 -0.68 0.69
C TRP A 282 -33.54 -0.40 0.05
N LEU A 283 -33.98 -1.29 -0.83
CA LEU A 283 -35.26 -1.15 -1.54
C LEU A 283 -36.44 -1.18 -0.56
N LEU A 284 -36.41 -2.06 0.45
CA LEU A 284 -37.44 -2.09 1.49
C LEU A 284 -37.48 -0.81 2.32
N GLU A 285 -36.33 -0.29 2.76
CA GLU A 285 -36.24 0.97 3.50
C GLU A 285 -36.73 2.15 2.65
N PHE A 286 -36.42 2.15 1.35
CA PHE A 286 -36.84 3.19 0.41
C PHE A 286 -38.35 3.18 0.17
N MET A 287 -38.93 2.01 -0.14
CA MET A 287 -40.37 1.86 -0.34
C MET A 287 -41.20 2.22 0.89
N GLN A 288 -40.65 2.02 2.11
CA GLN A 288 -41.33 2.40 3.35
C GLN A 288 -41.35 3.92 3.59
N LYS A 289 -40.35 4.65 3.09
CA LYS A 289 -40.18 6.09 3.38
C LYS A 289 -40.83 7.01 2.34
N HIS A 290 -41.09 6.53 1.12
CA HIS A 290 -41.51 7.38 0.00
C HIS A 290 -42.89 7.02 -0.57
N ILE A 291 -43.75 8.03 -0.69
CA ILE A 291 -45.04 7.95 -1.39
C ILE A 291 -44.72 7.84 -2.89
N GLY A 292 -44.72 6.61 -3.42
CA GLY A 292 -44.29 6.31 -4.81
C GLY A 292 -43.03 5.46 -4.91
N GLY A 293 -42.44 5.03 -3.77
CA GLY A 293 -41.18 4.29 -3.76
C GLY A 293 -41.21 2.98 -4.57
N LEU A 294 -42.37 2.36 -4.78
CA LEU A 294 -42.52 1.20 -5.66
C LEU A 294 -42.22 1.55 -7.13
N GLN A 295 -42.86 2.59 -7.67
CA GLN A 295 -42.69 2.99 -9.07
C GLN A 295 -41.26 3.48 -9.34
N GLU A 296 -40.68 4.21 -8.40
CA GLU A 296 -39.28 4.64 -8.47
C GLU A 296 -38.30 3.45 -8.37
N THR A 297 -38.60 2.45 -7.54
CA THR A 297 -37.82 1.20 -7.47
C THR A 297 -37.87 0.43 -8.78
N GLU A 298 -39.06 0.31 -9.39
CA GLU A 298 -39.21 -0.33 -10.70
C GLU A 298 -38.42 0.40 -11.78
N MET A 299 -38.43 1.74 -11.77
CA MET A 299 -37.64 2.56 -12.68
C MET A 299 -36.14 2.37 -12.47
N LEU A 300 -35.67 2.38 -11.22
CA LEU A 300 -34.27 2.16 -10.87
C LEU A 300 -33.79 0.78 -11.32
N LEU A 301 -34.56 -0.27 -11.04
CA LEU A 301 -34.23 -1.64 -11.46
C LEU A 301 -34.27 -1.79 -12.97
N SER A 302 -35.22 -1.15 -13.65
CA SER A 302 -35.31 -1.14 -15.12
C SER A 302 -34.10 -0.43 -15.75
N ALA A 303 -33.70 0.72 -15.20
CA ALA A 303 -32.49 1.43 -15.62
C ALA A 303 -31.24 0.56 -15.38
N LEU A 304 -31.17 -0.07 -14.22
CA LEU A 304 -30.07 -0.95 -13.86
C LEU A 304 -29.96 -2.14 -14.81
N LEU A 305 -31.07 -2.77 -15.21
CA LEU A 305 -31.03 -3.95 -16.07
C LEU A 305 -30.88 -3.60 -17.57
N SER A 306 -31.29 -2.40 -18.00
CA SER A 306 -31.23 -1.97 -19.41
C SER A 306 -29.85 -1.50 -19.86
N GLY A 307 -28.88 -1.34 -18.96
CA GLY A 307 -27.54 -0.86 -19.33
C GLY A 307 -27.37 0.66 -19.20
N ILE A 308 -28.43 1.37 -18.77
CA ILE A 308 -28.39 2.82 -18.60
C ILE A 308 -27.46 3.16 -17.43
N GLN A 309 -26.73 4.28 -17.58
CA GLN A 309 -25.91 4.82 -16.51
C GLN A 309 -26.80 5.33 -15.37
N ILE A 310 -26.52 4.90 -14.15
CA ILE A 310 -27.24 5.33 -12.95
C ILE A 310 -26.40 6.35 -12.21
N LEU A 311 -26.97 7.52 -11.97
CA LEU A 311 -26.41 8.56 -11.12
C LEU A 311 -27.13 8.54 -9.78
N VAL A 312 -26.37 8.44 -8.68
CA VAL A 312 -26.87 8.36 -7.31
C VAL A 312 -26.38 9.57 -6.53
N TYR A 313 -27.31 10.44 -6.14
CA TYR A 313 -27.02 11.63 -5.36
C TYR A 313 -28.14 11.87 -4.35
N GLY A 314 -27.86 12.69 -3.35
CA GLY A 314 -28.77 13.01 -2.27
C GLY A 314 -28.05 13.67 -1.11
N CYS A 315 -28.80 13.97 -0.05
CA CYS A 315 -28.30 14.69 1.12
C CYS A 315 -27.22 13.92 1.91
N ASP A 316 -27.22 12.59 1.83
CA ASP A 316 -26.21 11.75 2.49
C ASP A 316 -25.39 10.98 1.46
N SER A 317 -24.19 11.50 1.18
CA SER A 317 -23.21 10.89 0.26
C SER A 317 -22.87 9.44 0.59
N VAL A 318 -22.91 9.03 1.87
CA VAL A 318 -22.63 7.63 2.26
C VAL A 318 -23.79 6.72 1.96
N GLN A 319 -25.01 7.18 2.17
CA GLN A 319 -26.19 6.42 1.77
C GLN A 319 -26.24 6.25 0.25
N CYS A 320 -25.89 7.31 -0.49
CA CYS A 320 -25.78 7.26 -1.94
C CYS A 320 -24.69 6.26 -2.40
N ALA A 321 -23.50 6.32 -1.79
CA ALA A 321 -22.42 5.38 -2.08
C ALA A 321 -22.80 3.93 -1.72
N ASN A 322 -23.46 3.72 -0.57
CA ASN A 322 -23.98 2.42 -0.16
C ASN A 322 -24.98 1.85 -1.16
N LEU A 323 -25.93 2.67 -1.63
CA LEU A 323 -26.89 2.28 -2.64
C LEU A 323 -26.18 1.93 -3.96
N ALA A 324 -25.28 2.79 -4.42
CA ALA A 324 -24.50 2.56 -5.63
C ALA A 324 -23.70 1.25 -5.58
N LEU A 325 -23.07 0.97 -4.43
CA LEU A 325 -22.40 -0.30 -4.14
C LEU A 325 -23.37 -1.47 -4.17
N SER A 326 -24.53 -1.35 -3.52
CA SER A 326 -25.56 -2.39 -3.47
C SER A 326 -26.10 -2.73 -4.87
N LEU A 327 -26.32 -1.71 -5.71
CA LEU A 327 -26.71 -1.86 -7.11
C LEU A 327 -25.62 -2.58 -7.91
N SER A 328 -24.35 -2.22 -7.70
CA SER A 328 -23.23 -2.86 -8.42
C SER A 328 -23.11 -4.35 -8.12
N GLN A 329 -23.49 -4.79 -6.91
CA GLN A 329 -23.34 -6.18 -6.48
C GLN A 329 -24.24 -7.16 -7.25
N ILE A 330 -25.39 -6.71 -7.74
CA ILE A 330 -26.31 -7.55 -8.50
C ILE A 330 -25.97 -7.66 -9.99
N LEU A 331 -25.11 -6.77 -10.50
CA LEU A 331 -24.65 -6.83 -11.88
C LEU A 331 -23.62 -7.96 -12.08
N PRO A 332 -23.57 -8.59 -13.26
CA PRO A 332 -22.45 -9.43 -13.67
C PRO A 332 -21.12 -8.66 -13.65
N ARG A 333 -20.02 -9.32 -13.25
CA ARG A 333 -18.70 -8.66 -13.08
C ARG A 333 -18.25 -7.75 -14.22
N PRO A 334 -18.34 -8.16 -15.51
CA PRO A 334 -17.87 -7.31 -16.62
C PRO A 334 -18.61 -5.97 -16.71
N LEU A 335 -19.76 -5.85 -16.07
CA LEU A 335 -20.64 -4.70 -16.12
C LEU A 335 -20.61 -3.85 -14.83
N ARG A 336 -19.80 -4.21 -13.82
CA ARG A 336 -19.71 -3.52 -12.51
C ARG A 336 -18.82 -2.27 -12.54
N ARG A 337 -18.93 -1.46 -13.58
CA ARG A 337 -18.21 -0.17 -13.63
C ARG A 337 -18.96 0.80 -12.71
N LEU A 338 -18.46 0.99 -11.51
CA LEU A 338 -19.05 1.83 -10.47
C LEU A 338 -18.01 2.89 -10.13
N ALA A 339 -18.44 4.13 -9.89
CA ALA A 339 -17.72 5.12 -9.12
C ALA A 339 -18.58 5.62 -7.96
N VAL A 340 -17.95 5.96 -6.84
CA VAL A 340 -18.63 6.62 -5.72
C VAL A 340 -17.80 7.79 -5.26
N PHE A 341 -18.43 8.70 -4.51
CA PHE A 341 -17.82 9.95 -4.07
C PHE A 341 -17.11 10.69 -5.21
N ALA A 342 -17.66 10.57 -6.43
CA ALA A 342 -17.09 11.19 -7.60
C ALA A 342 -17.12 12.72 -7.43
N GLU A 343 -15.97 13.36 -7.64
CA GLU A 343 -15.81 14.81 -7.62
C GLU A 343 -16.09 15.44 -8.99
N GLU A 344 -16.34 14.60 -10.00
CA GLU A 344 -16.69 15.00 -11.35
C GLU A 344 -17.64 13.97 -12.00
N TYR A 345 -18.32 14.39 -13.06
CA TYR A 345 -19.11 13.47 -13.88
C TYR A 345 -18.19 12.58 -14.70
N LEU A 346 -18.45 11.27 -14.69
CA LEU A 346 -17.74 10.28 -15.49
C LEU A 346 -18.67 9.75 -16.59
N MET A 347 -18.13 9.51 -17.77
CA MET A 347 -18.92 9.13 -18.92
C MET A 347 -19.45 7.69 -18.78
N PRO A 348 -20.56 7.31 -19.47
CA PRO A 348 -21.16 5.98 -19.37
C PRO A 348 -20.22 4.82 -19.72
N TYR A 349 -19.24 5.04 -20.60
CA TYR A 349 -18.24 4.03 -20.95
C TYR A 349 -17.19 3.84 -19.85
N GLU A 350 -16.98 4.84 -18.99
CA GLU A 350 -16.06 4.77 -17.85
C GLU A 350 -16.75 4.09 -16.68
N ASN A 351 -17.96 4.56 -16.35
CA ASN A 351 -18.73 4.10 -15.21
C ASN A 351 -20.22 3.99 -15.53
N ARG A 352 -20.80 2.85 -15.18
CA ARG A 352 -22.24 2.58 -15.30
C ARG A 352 -23.02 3.04 -14.09
N ILE A 353 -22.44 3.01 -12.90
CA ILE A 353 -23.08 3.52 -11.69
C ILE A 353 -22.16 4.58 -11.12
N ILE A 354 -22.68 5.76 -10.77
CA ILE A 354 -21.87 6.84 -10.21
C ILE A 354 -22.60 7.38 -8.99
N SER A 355 -21.94 7.42 -7.84
CA SER A 355 -22.36 8.25 -6.71
C SER A 355 -21.44 9.44 -6.56
N PHE A 356 -22.01 10.60 -6.21
CA PHE A 356 -21.24 11.84 -6.11
C PHE A 356 -20.83 12.15 -4.66
N SER A 357 -19.75 12.92 -4.53
CA SER A 357 -19.35 13.43 -3.23
C SER A 357 -20.32 14.50 -2.75
N GLU A 358 -20.38 14.68 -1.43
CA GLU A 358 -21.20 15.72 -0.81
C GLU A 358 -20.80 17.11 -1.29
N ARG A 359 -19.50 17.35 -1.45
CA ARG A 359 -18.96 18.61 -1.97
C ARG A 359 -19.44 18.90 -3.39
N LEU A 360 -19.44 17.92 -4.27
CA LEU A 360 -19.93 18.11 -5.64
C LEU A 360 -21.44 18.38 -5.65
N CYS A 361 -22.22 17.60 -4.89
CA CYS A 361 -23.66 17.81 -4.77
C CYS A 361 -23.99 19.22 -4.26
N GLN A 362 -23.29 19.69 -3.23
CA GLN A 362 -23.43 21.05 -2.70
C GLN A 362 -23.05 22.12 -3.73
N ARG A 363 -21.92 21.94 -4.44
CA ARG A 363 -21.47 22.86 -5.49
C ARG A 363 -22.44 22.95 -6.67
N GLN A 364 -23.07 21.83 -7.03
CA GLN A 364 -23.99 21.74 -8.16
C GLN A 364 -25.46 21.91 -7.76
N GLN A 365 -25.77 22.20 -6.49
CA GLN A 365 -27.15 22.34 -5.97
C GLN A 365 -28.01 21.10 -6.22
N LEU A 366 -27.42 19.90 -6.09
CA LEU A 366 -28.09 18.62 -6.26
C LEU A 366 -28.74 18.07 -4.97
N THR A 367 -28.64 18.79 -3.85
CA THR A 367 -29.12 18.37 -2.52
C THR A 367 -30.51 18.87 -2.16
#